data_AF-A0AAU9YQ06-F1
#
_entry.id   AF-A0AAU9YQ06-F1
#
_cell.length_a   1.000
_cell.length_b   1.000
_cell.length_c   1.000
_cell.angle_alpha   90.00
_cell.angle_beta   90.00
_cell.angle_gamma   90.00
#
_symmetry.space_group_name_H-M   'P 1'
#
loop_
_entity.id
_entity.type
_entity.pdbx_description
1 polymer ?
#
loop_
_entity_poly.entity_id
_entity_poly.type
_entity_poly.pdbx_seq_one_letter_code
_entity_poly.pdbx_strand_id
1 'polypeptide(L)'
;MHRGPVTPTPTLTGPSSLQASGTAHAALGQQAFTVNMRKPLCSHSLVGVCTLISLTSAVILGHLMLRDLMLFPQDPQQSSPELQKTWFRPHHQEGSRPGPPQRMQEHADQPAVVPTKCDVPPNSRFDCAPDKGISQEQCEARGCCYVPAGQALMGQPWCFFPPNYPSYRLENLSSTEMGYTATLTRTSPTFFPKDVLSLQLDVLMETESRLHIVIKDPANQRYEVPVETPHVLSRAPSPLYSVEFSGDPFGVIVRRKLDDRVL
;
A
#
# COMPACT_ATOMS: atom_id res chain seq x y z
N MET A 1 52.38 -61.99 2.33
CA MET A 1 53.68 -61.26 2.34
C MET A 1 53.35 -59.83 1.92
N HIS A 2 53.56 -58.72 2.62
CA HIS A 2 54.30 -58.30 3.83
C HIS A 2 53.50 -57.12 4.44
N ARG A 3 53.10 -57.18 5.73
CA ARG A 3 53.55 -56.34 6.88
C ARG A 3 53.47 -54.81 6.71
N GLY A 4 52.66 -54.16 7.55
CA GLY A 4 52.68 -52.72 7.88
C GLY A 4 53.92 -52.31 8.70
N PRO A 5 54.00 -51.06 9.24
CA PRO A 5 53.47 -50.76 10.58
C PRO A 5 52.94 -49.30 10.80
N VAL A 6 51.92 -49.07 11.63
CA VAL A 6 51.89 -48.60 13.05
C VAL A 6 52.13 -47.09 13.26
N THR A 7 51.17 -46.48 13.99
CA THR A 7 51.05 -45.11 14.52
C THR A 7 52.09 -44.74 15.59
N PRO A 8 52.12 -43.46 16.02
CA PRO A 8 51.78 -43.22 17.43
C PRO A 8 50.94 -41.95 17.70
N THR A 9 50.16 -42.04 18.78
CA THR A 9 49.45 -40.99 19.54
C THR A 9 50.44 -40.13 20.36
N PRO A 10 50.01 -38.96 20.89
CA PRO A 10 50.00 -38.81 22.35
C PRO A 10 48.75 -38.05 22.88
N THR A 11 48.01 -38.55 23.87
CA THR A 11 48.18 -38.56 25.36
C THR A 11 47.59 -37.33 26.06
N LEU A 12 46.52 -37.58 26.83
CA LEU A 12 45.95 -36.72 27.88
C LEU A 12 46.81 -36.74 29.14
N THR A 13 46.96 -35.58 29.80
CA THR A 13 47.32 -35.45 31.23
C THR A 13 46.60 -34.25 31.87
N GLY A 14 45.80 -34.49 32.93
CA GLY A 14 45.51 -33.50 33.99
C GLY A 14 46.55 -33.63 35.13
N PRO A 15 46.30 -33.22 36.40
CA PRO A 15 45.17 -32.48 37.00
C PRO A 15 45.60 -31.34 37.99
N SER A 16 44.63 -30.84 38.79
CA SER A 16 44.76 -30.21 40.13
C SER A 16 45.06 -28.70 40.20
N SER A 17 44.62 -27.87 41.16
CA SER A 17 43.48 -27.75 42.11
C SER A 17 43.85 -26.59 43.07
N LEU A 18 42.84 -25.97 43.72
CA LEU A 18 42.85 -25.27 45.03
C LEU A 18 42.90 -23.73 45.11
N GLN A 19 41.84 -23.25 45.80
CA GLN A 19 41.72 -22.20 46.84
C GLN A 19 41.85 -20.71 46.43
N ALA A 20 40.86 -19.83 46.64
CA ALA A 20 40.04 -19.47 47.81
C ALA A 20 40.74 -18.55 48.84
N SER A 21 39.94 -17.60 49.36
CA SER A 21 40.22 -16.55 50.37
C SER A 21 40.67 -15.22 49.78
N GLY A 22 40.18 -14.04 50.16
CA GLY A 22 39.26 -13.65 51.23
C GLY A 22 39.43 -12.14 51.45
N THR A 23 38.31 -11.42 51.42
CA THR A 23 37.96 -10.15 52.12
C THR A 23 39.05 -9.24 52.71
N ALA A 24 38.97 -7.92 52.41
CA ALA A 24 38.99 -6.86 53.44
C ALA A 24 38.45 -5.51 52.91
N HIS A 25 37.65 -4.87 53.76
CA HIS A 25 36.94 -3.60 53.61
C HIS A 25 37.86 -2.36 53.61
N ALA A 26 37.43 -1.28 52.93
CA ALA A 26 37.52 0.09 53.46
C ALA A 26 36.49 1.00 52.76
N ALA A 27 35.54 1.49 53.55
CA ALA A 27 34.57 2.52 53.18
C ALA A 27 35.16 3.91 53.45
N LEU A 28 34.90 4.91 52.59
CA LEU A 28 34.81 6.32 53.00
C LEU A 28 34.25 7.21 51.87
N GLY A 29 33.18 7.95 52.18
CA GLY A 29 32.92 9.26 51.58
C GLY A 29 31.79 9.37 50.53
N GLN A 30 30.53 9.43 50.97
CA GLN A 30 29.44 10.04 50.19
C GLN A 30 29.45 11.56 50.44
N GLN A 31 29.55 12.37 49.39
CA GLN A 31 29.24 13.80 49.43
C GLN A 31 27.86 14.03 48.82
N ALA A 32 26.92 14.48 49.66
CA ALA A 32 25.60 14.92 49.27
C ALA A 32 25.66 16.37 48.75
N PHE A 33 25.25 16.59 47.49
CA PHE A 33 24.99 17.92 46.97
C PHE A 33 23.57 18.34 47.36
N THR A 34 23.49 19.27 48.31
CA THR A 34 22.25 19.98 48.66
C THR A 34 21.96 21.05 47.61
N VAL A 35 20.86 20.91 46.86
CA VAL A 35 20.34 21.99 46.00
C VAL A 35 19.34 22.83 46.80
N ASN A 36 19.64 24.11 46.92
CA ASN A 36 18.91 25.11 47.70
C ASN A 36 17.77 25.69 46.83
N MET A 37 16.50 25.42 47.18
CA MET A 37 15.35 26.03 46.50
C MET A 37 14.98 27.38 47.14
N ARG A 38 15.30 28.47 46.45
CA ARG A 38 14.74 29.80 46.73
C ARG A 38 13.36 29.91 46.08
N LYS A 39 12.32 30.10 46.90
CA LYS A 39 10.98 30.52 46.46
C LYS A 39 10.98 31.99 46.01
N PRO A 40 10.38 32.35 44.86
CA PRO A 40 9.95 33.71 44.62
C PRO A 40 8.46 33.88 45.00
N LEU A 41 8.17 35.03 45.63
CA LEU A 41 6.84 35.56 45.88
C LEU A 41 6.21 35.95 44.54
N CYS A 42 5.12 35.29 44.11
CA CYS A 42 4.40 35.68 42.90
C CYS A 42 3.27 36.67 43.23
N SER A 43 3.36 37.85 42.62
CA SER A 43 2.35 38.91 42.63
C SER A 43 1.07 38.44 41.92
N HIS A 44 -0.05 38.40 42.65
CA HIS A 44 -1.38 37.96 42.18
C HIS A 44 -1.97 38.81 41.03
N SER A 45 -1.36 39.94 40.67
CA SER A 45 -1.90 40.86 39.67
C SER A 45 -1.67 40.42 38.21
N LEU A 46 -0.59 39.66 37.94
CA LEU A 46 -0.25 39.23 36.58
C LEU A 46 -1.02 37.97 36.10
N VAL A 47 -1.50 37.15 37.04
CA VAL A 47 -2.28 35.93 36.71
C VAL A 47 -3.68 36.30 36.20
N GLY A 48 -4.27 37.38 36.72
CA GLY A 48 -5.58 37.88 36.26
C GLY A 48 -5.56 38.41 34.83
N VAL A 49 -4.45 39.03 34.40
CA VAL A 49 -4.32 39.58 33.04
C VAL A 49 -4.09 38.46 32.01
N CYS A 50 -3.26 37.45 32.34
CA CYS A 50 -3.01 36.32 31.43
C CYS A 50 -4.24 35.42 31.23
N THR A 51 -5.07 35.25 32.26
CA THR A 51 -6.31 34.47 32.15
C THR A 51 -7.35 35.18 31.30
N LEU A 52 -7.49 36.50 31.41
CA LEU A 52 -8.39 37.29 30.57
C LEU A 52 -7.97 37.32 29.10
N ILE A 53 -6.66 37.44 28.80
CA ILE A 53 -6.15 37.41 27.42
C ILE A 53 -6.33 36.01 26.78
N SER A 54 -6.18 34.95 27.58
CA SER A 54 -6.40 33.57 27.09
C SER A 54 -7.87 33.28 26.79
N LEU A 55 -8.79 33.84 27.58
CA LEU A 55 -10.22 33.67 27.36
C LEU A 55 -10.73 34.46 26.14
N THR A 56 -10.23 35.69 25.91
CA THR A 56 -10.63 36.49 24.74
C THR A 56 -10.11 35.91 23.43
N SER A 57 -8.88 35.38 23.41
CA SER A 57 -8.33 34.69 22.25
C SER A 57 -9.09 33.41 21.89
N ALA A 58 -9.54 32.61 22.87
CA ALA A 58 -10.38 31.44 22.61
C ALA A 58 -11.75 31.80 22.04
N VAL A 59 -12.37 32.88 22.52
CA VAL A 59 -13.67 33.38 22.01
C VAL A 59 -13.53 33.92 20.58
N ILE A 60 -12.45 34.64 20.27
CA ILE A 60 -12.19 35.17 18.93
C ILE A 60 -11.87 34.03 17.94
N LEU A 61 -11.08 33.03 18.33
CA LEU A 61 -10.82 31.85 17.49
C LEU A 61 -12.11 31.04 17.25
N GLY A 62 -12.95 30.89 18.28
CA GLY A 62 -14.26 30.24 18.17
C GLY A 62 -15.21 30.98 17.23
N HIS A 63 -15.23 32.31 17.29
CA HIS A 63 -16.02 33.14 16.36
C HIS A 63 -15.50 33.09 14.91
N LEU A 64 -14.19 32.99 14.70
CA LEU A 64 -13.61 32.82 13.36
C LEU A 64 -13.93 31.44 12.77
N MET A 65 -13.81 30.37 13.57
CA MET A 65 -14.15 29.00 13.15
C MET A 65 -15.66 28.81 12.89
N LEU A 66 -16.55 29.53 13.58
CA LEU A 66 -18.00 29.52 13.26
C LEU A 66 -18.34 30.29 11.98
N ARG A 67 -17.51 31.27 11.59
CA ARG A 67 -17.74 32.07 10.38
C ARG A 67 -17.36 31.32 9.10
N ASP A 68 -16.40 30.40 9.18
CA ASP A 68 -16.04 29.48 8.08
C ASP A 68 -17.07 28.36 7.86
N LEU A 69 -17.87 28.02 8.89
CA LEU A 69 -18.97 27.05 8.78
C LEU A 69 -20.22 27.61 8.06
N MET A 70 -20.27 28.93 7.80
CA MET A 70 -21.40 29.59 7.13
C MET A 70 -21.09 30.01 5.68
N LEU A 71 -19.99 29.55 5.10
CA LEU A 71 -19.68 29.67 3.67
C LEU A 71 -19.68 28.30 2.99
N PHE A 72 -20.78 27.57 3.13
CA PHE A 72 -21.14 26.57 2.13
C PHE A 72 -21.86 27.29 0.98
N PRO A 73 -21.40 27.18 -0.28
CA PRO A 73 -22.19 27.63 -1.42
C PRO A 73 -23.43 26.74 -1.52
N GLN A 74 -24.60 27.30 -1.26
CA GLN A 74 -25.86 26.77 -1.76
C GLN A 74 -25.89 27.05 -3.27
N ASP A 75 -25.88 26.00 -4.08
CA ASP A 75 -26.29 26.11 -5.47
C ASP A 75 -27.76 26.59 -5.53
N PRO A 76 -28.08 27.60 -6.35
CA PRO A 76 -29.45 28.02 -6.53
C PRO A 76 -30.17 26.99 -7.42
N GLN A 77 -31.06 26.23 -6.77
CA GLN A 77 -32.10 25.45 -7.41
C GLN A 77 -33.09 26.42 -8.09
N GLN A 78 -32.86 26.75 -9.37
CA GLN A 78 -33.84 27.46 -10.19
C GLN A 78 -34.78 26.45 -10.87
N SER A 79 -35.82 26.03 -10.15
CA SER A 79 -37.03 25.52 -10.77
C SER A 79 -37.98 26.70 -11.04
N SER A 80 -38.31 26.97 -12.31
CA SER A 80 -39.62 27.52 -12.65
C SER A 80 -40.23 26.69 -13.79
N PRO A 81 -41.50 26.29 -13.66
CA PRO A 81 -42.29 25.69 -14.73
C PRO A 81 -42.86 26.81 -15.62
N GLU A 82 -43.08 26.48 -16.90
CA GLU A 82 -43.99 27.11 -17.89
C GLU A 82 -43.31 27.26 -19.26
N LEU A 83 -43.47 26.26 -20.13
CA LEU A 83 -44.48 26.39 -21.19
C LEU A 83 -44.72 25.03 -21.83
N GLN A 84 -45.96 24.59 -21.66
CA GLN A 84 -46.65 23.52 -22.34
C GLN A 84 -46.61 23.65 -23.87
N LYS A 85 -46.89 22.51 -24.52
CA LYS A 85 -47.46 22.34 -25.88
C LYS A 85 -46.46 22.63 -27.00
N THR A 86 -46.10 21.71 -27.88
CA THR A 86 -46.93 20.73 -28.61
C THR A 86 -45.99 19.73 -29.31
N TRP A 87 -46.22 18.44 -29.12
CA TRP A 87 -45.63 17.39 -29.96
C TRP A 87 -46.72 16.80 -30.87
N PHE A 88 -46.78 17.17 -32.16
CA PHE A 88 -47.42 16.40 -33.23
C PHE A 88 -46.92 16.86 -34.63
N ARG A 89 -46.15 15.98 -35.32
CA ARG A 89 -46.06 15.63 -36.78
C ARG A 89 -46.12 16.70 -37.91
N PRO A 90 -45.78 16.37 -39.19
CA PRO A 90 -44.71 15.54 -39.78
C PRO A 90 -44.00 16.24 -41.00
N HIS A 91 -43.06 15.54 -41.64
CA HIS A 91 -42.40 15.76 -42.95
C HIS A 91 -42.79 16.96 -43.84
N HIS A 92 -41.78 17.69 -44.36
CA HIS A 92 -41.83 18.22 -45.73
C HIS A 92 -40.45 18.39 -46.38
N GLN A 93 -40.42 18.07 -47.69
CA GLN A 93 -39.35 18.14 -48.68
C GLN A 93 -38.98 19.57 -49.11
N GLU A 94 -37.68 19.76 -49.33
CA GLU A 94 -36.99 20.29 -50.52
C GLU A 94 -37.31 21.70 -51.08
N GLY A 95 -36.26 22.55 -51.16
CA GLY A 95 -36.25 23.76 -51.98
C GLY A 95 -35.15 24.79 -51.70
N SER A 96 -34.11 24.79 -52.55
CA SER A 96 -33.47 25.99 -53.17
C SER A 96 -32.57 26.98 -52.37
N ARG A 97 -31.24 26.79 -52.52
CA ARG A 97 -30.13 27.76 -52.81
C ARG A 97 -29.77 28.91 -51.83
N PRO A 98 -28.51 29.44 -51.90
CA PRO A 98 -27.64 29.51 -50.72
C PRO A 98 -27.42 30.94 -50.17
N GLY A 99 -27.24 31.03 -48.85
CA GLY A 99 -26.63 32.17 -48.18
C GLY A 99 -25.64 31.65 -47.13
N PRO A 100 -24.47 32.29 -46.91
CA PRO A 100 -23.52 31.82 -45.93
C PRO A 100 -23.83 32.46 -44.56
N PRO A 101 -23.89 31.68 -43.48
CA PRO A 101 -23.56 32.25 -42.19
C PRO A 101 -22.54 31.40 -41.44
N GLN A 102 -21.42 32.05 -41.18
CA GLN A 102 -20.77 32.17 -39.87
C GLN A 102 -20.80 30.92 -38.96
N ARG A 103 -19.58 30.40 -38.81
CA ARG A 103 -19.11 29.50 -37.75
C ARG A 103 -19.61 29.98 -36.37
N MET A 104 -20.72 29.42 -35.91
CA MET A 104 -21.05 29.38 -34.50
C MET A 104 -20.40 28.11 -33.95
N GLN A 105 -19.43 28.29 -33.06
CA GLN A 105 -18.72 27.19 -32.42
C GLN A 105 -19.68 26.57 -31.40
N GLU A 106 -20.35 25.49 -31.81
CA GLU A 106 -21.16 24.66 -30.93
C GLU A 106 -20.20 23.98 -29.95
N HIS A 107 -20.21 24.45 -28.70
CA HIS A 107 -19.51 23.81 -27.58
C HIS A 107 -20.29 22.54 -27.25
N ALA A 108 -20.04 21.49 -28.03
CA ALA A 108 -20.57 20.17 -27.78
C ALA A 108 -19.98 19.65 -26.47
N ASP A 109 -20.85 19.52 -25.47
CA ASP A 109 -20.67 18.68 -24.29
C ASP A 109 -20.37 17.25 -24.78
N GLN A 110 -19.09 16.96 -24.92
CA GLN A 110 -18.61 15.66 -25.35
C GLN A 110 -18.50 14.78 -24.11
N PRO A 111 -19.22 13.64 -24.05
CA PRO A 111 -18.99 12.66 -23.00
C PRO A 111 -17.50 12.32 -23.02
N ALA A 112 -16.83 12.55 -21.89
CA ALA A 112 -15.40 12.31 -21.75
C ALA A 112 -15.11 10.90 -22.28
N VAL A 113 -14.41 10.84 -23.42
CA VAL A 113 -14.05 9.58 -24.05
C VAL A 113 -13.08 8.89 -23.10
N VAL A 114 -13.60 7.94 -22.33
CA VAL A 114 -12.78 7.13 -21.44
C VAL A 114 -11.74 6.45 -22.33
N PRO A 115 -10.43 6.68 -22.10
CA PRO A 115 -9.40 6.00 -22.87
C PRO A 115 -9.63 4.49 -22.80
N THR A 116 -9.44 3.74 -23.89
CA THR A 116 -9.73 2.29 -23.94
C THR A 116 -9.02 1.49 -22.83
N LYS A 117 -7.88 1.98 -22.31
CA LYS A 117 -7.16 1.41 -21.16
C LYS A 117 -7.91 1.51 -19.81
N CYS A 118 -8.93 2.36 -19.74
CA CYS A 118 -9.72 2.64 -18.55
C CYS A 118 -11.12 2.01 -18.59
N ASP A 119 -11.41 1.21 -19.63
CA ASP A 119 -12.62 0.40 -19.72
C ASP A 119 -12.50 -0.85 -18.84
N VAL A 120 -12.47 -0.63 -17.52
CA VAL A 120 -12.44 -1.70 -16.51
C VAL A 120 -13.82 -1.80 -15.87
N PRO A 121 -14.45 -3.00 -15.88
CA PRO A 121 -15.77 -3.19 -15.28
C PRO A 121 -15.79 -2.70 -13.82
N PRO A 122 -16.86 -2.03 -13.39
CA PRO A 122 -17.09 -1.57 -12.02
C PRO A 122 -16.53 -2.47 -10.90
N ASN A 123 -16.84 -3.77 -10.94
CA ASN A 123 -16.50 -4.73 -9.87
C ASN A 123 -15.08 -5.32 -10.01
N SER A 124 -14.36 -4.97 -11.07
CA SER A 124 -12.99 -5.41 -11.35
C SER A 124 -11.96 -4.27 -11.18
N ARG A 125 -12.40 -3.11 -10.70
CA ARG A 125 -11.54 -1.96 -10.43
C ARG A 125 -10.83 -2.14 -9.08
N PHE A 126 -9.51 -2.05 -9.12
CA PHE A 126 -8.66 -2.02 -7.92
C PHE A 126 -8.24 -0.58 -7.63
N ASP A 127 -8.38 -0.15 -6.37
CA ASP A 127 -8.16 1.23 -5.95
C ASP A 127 -6.69 1.68 -6.10
N CYS A 128 -6.48 2.81 -6.77
CA CYS A 128 -5.17 3.45 -6.97
C CYS A 128 -4.96 4.67 -6.03
N ALA A 129 -5.91 4.95 -5.14
CA ALA A 129 -5.81 5.99 -4.12
C ALA A 129 -6.08 5.48 -2.68
N PRO A 130 -5.55 4.31 -2.26
CA PRO A 130 -5.87 3.75 -0.95
C PRO A 130 -5.28 4.56 0.22
N ASP A 131 -4.30 5.44 -0.05
CA ASP A 131 -3.60 6.24 0.95
C ASP A 131 -4.32 7.54 1.32
N LYS A 132 -5.10 8.13 0.40
CA LYS A 132 -5.80 9.41 0.60
C LYS A 132 -6.81 9.67 -0.52
N GLY A 133 -7.78 10.55 -0.26
CA GLY A 133 -8.62 11.12 -1.31
C GLY A 133 -7.79 11.98 -2.28
N ILE A 134 -7.98 11.79 -3.58
CA ILE A 134 -7.23 12.49 -4.62
C ILE A 134 -8.16 13.09 -5.68
N SER A 135 -7.72 14.18 -6.32
CA SER A 135 -8.40 14.75 -7.48
C SER A 135 -8.20 13.89 -8.74
N GLN A 136 -8.95 14.18 -9.80
CA GLN A 136 -8.78 13.54 -11.10
C GLN A 136 -7.35 13.70 -11.61
N GLU A 137 -6.80 14.91 -11.55
CA GLU A 137 -5.45 15.23 -12.03
C GLU A 137 -4.39 14.45 -11.26
N GLN A 138 -4.57 14.31 -9.95
CA GLN A 138 -3.66 13.54 -9.11
C GLN A 138 -3.73 12.03 -9.41
N CYS A 139 -4.92 11.51 -9.72
CA CYS A 139 -5.10 10.12 -10.13
C CYS A 139 -4.39 9.84 -11.46
N GLU A 140 -4.60 10.70 -12.45
CA GLU A 140 -3.99 10.58 -13.77
C GLU A 140 -2.46 10.78 -13.71
N ALA A 141 -1.98 11.67 -12.83
CA ALA A 141 -0.55 11.85 -12.57
C ALA A 141 0.11 10.60 -11.94
N ARG A 142 -0.65 9.75 -11.23
CA ARG A 142 -0.19 8.42 -10.80
C ARG A 142 -0.16 7.40 -11.93
N GLY A 143 -0.64 7.75 -13.13
CA GLY A 143 -0.80 6.84 -14.27
C GLY A 143 -2.09 6.02 -14.21
N CYS A 144 -3.04 6.38 -13.35
CA CYS A 144 -4.27 5.65 -13.11
C CYS A 144 -5.46 6.20 -13.90
N CYS A 145 -6.58 5.49 -13.83
CA CYS A 145 -7.83 5.85 -14.48
C CYS A 145 -8.79 6.49 -13.48
N TYR A 146 -9.43 7.59 -13.88
CA TYR A 146 -10.43 8.27 -13.06
C TYR A 146 -11.81 8.19 -13.72
N VAL A 147 -12.76 7.51 -13.08
CA VAL A 147 -14.16 7.45 -13.51
C VAL A 147 -15.05 7.56 -12.26
N PRO A 148 -15.81 8.66 -12.10
CA PRO A 148 -16.71 8.83 -10.97
C PRO A 148 -17.68 7.65 -10.84
N ALA A 149 -17.78 7.06 -9.65
CA ALA A 149 -18.75 6.00 -9.38
C ALA A 149 -20.13 6.61 -9.13
N GLY A 150 -21.18 6.05 -9.74
CA GLY A 150 -22.55 6.44 -9.45
C GLY A 150 -22.94 6.10 -8.01
N GLN A 151 -23.93 6.80 -7.45
CA GLN A 151 -24.40 6.64 -6.06
C GLN A 151 -24.82 5.19 -5.69
N ALA A 152 -25.16 4.36 -6.69
CA ALA A 152 -25.50 2.95 -6.51
C ALA A 152 -24.29 2.02 -6.25
N LEU A 153 -23.06 2.52 -6.35
CA LEU A 153 -21.81 1.75 -6.29
C LEU A 153 -20.95 2.18 -5.09
N MET A 154 -21.52 2.16 -3.88
CA MET A 154 -20.79 2.46 -2.65
C MET A 154 -19.55 1.58 -2.50
N GLY A 155 -18.41 2.19 -2.16
CA GLY A 155 -17.12 1.51 -2.02
C GLY A 155 -16.35 1.30 -3.33
N GLN A 156 -16.90 1.69 -4.49
CA GLN A 156 -16.16 1.62 -5.75
C GLN A 156 -15.11 2.74 -5.85
N PRO A 157 -13.86 2.42 -6.21
CA PRO A 157 -12.84 3.43 -6.40
C PRO A 157 -13.12 4.26 -7.65
N TRP A 158 -13.08 5.58 -7.48
CA TRP A 158 -13.13 6.52 -8.61
C TRP A 158 -11.79 6.53 -9.34
N CYS A 159 -10.68 6.40 -8.60
CA CYS A 159 -9.33 6.24 -9.14
C CYS A 159 -8.88 4.77 -9.06
N PHE A 160 -8.61 4.13 -10.20
CA PHE A 160 -8.26 2.72 -10.23
C PHE A 160 -7.10 2.41 -11.19
N PHE A 161 -6.45 1.27 -10.97
CA PHE A 161 -5.36 0.80 -11.82
C PHE A 161 -5.87 0.38 -13.20
N PRO A 162 -5.30 0.87 -14.32
CA PRO A 162 -5.52 0.28 -15.64
C PRO A 162 -4.87 -1.12 -15.72
N PRO A 163 -5.30 -1.99 -16.67
CA PRO A 163 -4.72 -3.33 -16.83
C PRO A 163 -3.20 -3.34 -17.10
N ASN A 164 -2.67 -2.26 -17.69
CA ASN A 164 -1.25 -2.10 -18.00
C ASN A 164 -0.49 -1.25 -16.97
N TYR A 165 -1.03 -1.06 -15.77
CA TYR A 165 -0.32 -0.33 -14.72
C TYR A 165 1.00 -1.04 -14.38
N PRO A 166 2.14 -0.32 -14.21
CA PRO A 166 3.42 -0.95 -13.93
C PRO A 166 3.37 -1.85 -12.68
N SER A 167 3.71 -3.11 -12.86
CA SER A 167 3.84 -4.12 -11.79
C SER A 167 5.29 -4.63 -11.73
N TYR A 168 5.51 -5.67 -10.94
CA TYR A 168 6.73 -6.47 -11.07
C TYR A 168 6.63 -7.34 -12.33
N ARG A 169 7.79 -7.65 -12.90
CA ARG A 169 7.97 -8.61 -13.98
C ARG A 169 8.72 -9.83 -13.47
N LEU A 170 8.28 -11.01 -13.90
CA LEU A 170 8.95 -12.27 -13.61
C LEU A 170 10.20 -12.45 -14.49
N GLU A 171 11.32 -12.75 -13.85
CA GLU A 171 12.62 -12.99 -14.50
C GLU A 171 13.29 -14.23 -13.89
N ASN A 172 14.09 -14.93 -14.69
CA ASN A 172 14.91 -16.08 -14.23
C ASN A 172 14.13 -17.18 -13.49
N LEU A 173 12.89 -17.48 -13.93
CA LEU A 173 12.11 -18.58 -13.36
C LEU A 173 12.86 -19.90 -13.52
N SER A 174 13.05 -20.60 -12.41
CA SER A 174 13.74 -21.90 -12.37
C SER A 174 13.03 -22.88 -11.43
N SER A 175 13.12 -24.17 -11.76
CA SER A 175 12.61 -25.24 -10.90
C SER A 175 13.66 -25.60 -9.85
N THR A 176 13.20 -25.81 -8.62
CA THR A 176 14.01 -26.31 -7.50
C THR A 176 13.51 -27.69 -7.06
N GLU A 177 14.22 -28.33 -6.14
CA GLU A 177 13.78 -29.61 -5.54
C GLU A 177 12.44 -29.48 -4.79
N MET A 178 12.15 -28.29 -4.23
CA MET A 178 10.94 -28.02 -3.44
C MET A 178 9.80 -27.38 -4.26
N GLY A 179 10.09 -26.80 -5.42
CA GLY A 179 9.10 -26.07 -6.22
C GLY A 179 9.76 -25.15 -7.26
N TYR A 180 9.63 -23.83 -7.10
CA TYR A 180 10.14 -22.84 -8.05
C TYR A 180 10.83 -21.68 -7.34
N THR A 181 11.78 -21.03 -8.00
CA THR A 181 12.34 -19.75 -7.57
C THR A 181 12.50 -18.81 -8.76
N ALA A 182 12.34 -17.51 -8.53
CA ALA A 182 12.47 -16.49 -9.57
C ALA A 182 12.86 -15.13 -9.00
N THR A 183 13.31 -14.24 -9.87
CA THR A 183 13.48 -12.82 -9.56
C THR A 183 12.25 -12.06 -10.03
N LEU A 184 11.77 -11.12 -9.22
CA LEU A 184 10.72 -10.18 -9.59
C LEU A 184 11.31 -8.78 -9.66
N THR A 185 11.22 -8.12 -10.81
CA THR A 185 11.83 -6.80 -11.04
C THR A 185 10.76 -5.76 -11.34
N ARG A 186 10.82 -4.61 -10.68
CA ARG A 186 9.97 -3.44 -10.95
C ARG A 186 10.82 -2.28 -11.45
N THR A 187 10.43 -1.66 -12.56
CA THR A 187 11.22 -0.58 -13.20
C THR A 187 10.72 0.81 -12.84
N SER A 188 9.44 0.97 -12.53
CA SER A 188 8.83 2.26 -12.16
C SER A 188 8.39 2.23 -10.71
N PRO A 189 8.75 3.22 -9.88
CA PRO A 189 8.31 3.27 -8.48
C PRO A 189 6.77 3.39 -8.39
N THR A 190 6.23 3.03 -7.24
CA THR A 190 4.84 3.31 -6.88
C THR A 190 4.71 4.71 -6.29
N PHE A 191 3.50 5.10 -5.92
CA PHE A 191 3.26 6.30 -5.11
C PHE A 191 3.58 6.10 -3.62
N PHE A 192 3.93 4.89 -3.19
CA PHE A 192 4.46 4.63 -1.85
C PHE A 192 5.98 4.83 -1.81
N PRO A 193 6.53 5.33 -0.70
CA PRO A 193 7.97 5.49 -0.58
C PRO A 193 8.65 4.13 -0.37
N LYS A 194 9.94 4.06 -0.73
CA LYS A 194 10.84 2.93 -0.45
C LYS A 194 10.40 1.60 -1.08
N ASP A 195 10.00 1.64 -2.36
CA ASP A 195 9.83 0.41 -3.15
C ASP A 195 11.12 -0.44 -3.13
N VAL A 196 10.96 -1.75 -2.97
CA VAL A 196 12.05 -2.71 -3.14
C VAL A 196 11.99 -3.25 -4.57
N LEU A 197 12.79 -2.66 -5.47
CA LEU A 197 12.65 -2.87 -6.92
C LEU A 197 13.02 -4.27 -7.41
N SER A 198 13.74 -5.05 -6.61
CA SER A 198 14.13 -6.43 -6.92
C SER A 198 13.76 -7.34 -5.75
N LEU A 199 12.89 -8.31 -6.00
CA LEU A 199 12.40 -9.27 -5.02
C LEU A 199 12.75 -10.68 -5.46
N GLN A 200 12.81 -11.61 -4.49
CA GLN A 200 12.90 -13.03 -4.74
C GLN A 200 11.55 -13.69 -4.48
N LEU A 201 11.08 -14.46 -5.45
CA LEU A 201 9.94 -15.37 -5.33
C LEU A 201 10.46 -16.77 -5.02
N ASP A 202 9.96 -17.38 -3.96
CA ASP A 202 10.12 -18.81 -3.69
C ASP A 202 8.75 -19.45 -3.57
N VAL A 203 8.54 -20.54 -4.31
CA VAL A 203 7.29 -21.31 -4.29
C VAL A 203 7.63 -22.72 -3.83
N LEU A 204 7.12 -23.11 -2.66
CA LEU A 204 7.33 -24.41 -2.05
C LEU A 204 6.05 -25.24 -2.16
N MET A 205 6.17 -26.39 -2.82
CA MET A 205 5.08 -27.35 -2.97
C MET A 205 5.14 -28.35 -1.81
N GLU A 206 4.79 -27.88 -0.61
CA GLU A 206 5.13 -28.55 0.65
C GLU A 206 4.45 -29.90 0.84
N THR A 207 3.14 -29.97 0.60
CA THR A 207 2.35 -31.21 0.70
C THR A 207 1.35 -31.27 -0.44
N GLU A 208 0.60 -32.38 -0.51
CA GLU A 208 -0.44 -32.54 -1.52
C GLU A 208 -1.51 -31.43 -1.46
N SER A 209 -1.75 -30.87 -0.28
CA SER A 209 -2.80 -29.90 0.00
C SER A 209 -2.28 -28.54 0.48
N ARG A 210 -0.95 -28.34 0.51
CA ARG A 210 -0.34 -27.10 1.02
C ARG A 210 0.71 -26.57 0.04
N LEU A 211 0.41 -25.40 -0.50
CA LEU A 211 1.31 -24.57 -1.29
C LEU A 211 1.76 -23.39 -0.42
N HIS A 212 3.04 -23.06 -0.46
CA HIS A 212 3.60 -21.93 0.25
C HIS A 212 4.35 -21.03 -0.74
N ILE A 213 3.98 -19.75 -0.77
CA ILE A 213 4.58 -18.75 -1.64
C ILE A 213 5.20 -17.67 -0.76
N VAL A 214 6.47 -17.38 -0.99
CA VAL A 214 7.24 -16.36 -0.29
C VAL A 214 7.73 -15.33 -1.31
N ILE A 215 7.47 -14.06 -1.04
CA ILE A 215 8.07 -12.93 -1.77
C ILE A 215 8.87 -12.13 -0.77
N LYS A 216 10.18 -12.02 -0.98
CA LYS A 216 11.11 -11.41 -0.03
C LYS A 216 12.07 -10.45 -0.70
N ASP A 217 12.65 -9.56 0.10
CA ASP A 217 13.81 -8.76 -0.28
C ASP A 217 15.06 -9.65 -0.15
N PRO A 218 15.77 -9.97 -1.26
CA PRO A 218 16.96 -10.80 -1.20
C PRO A 218 18.18 -10.06 -0.65
N ALA A 219 18.18 -8.73 -0.64
CA ALA A 219 19.31 -7.91 -0.19
C ALA A 219 19.22 -7.57 1.31
N ASN A 220 18.01 -7.50 1.87
CA ASN A 220 17.80 -7.14 3.27
C ASN A 220 16.85 -8.11 3.95
N GLN A 221 17.28 -8.68 5.08
CA GLN A 221 16.40 -9.46 5.93
C GLN A 221 15.29 -8.56 6.50
N ARG A 222 14.05 -8.90 6.18
CA ARG A 222 12.86 -8.22 6.71
C ARG A 222 12.33 -8.98 7.92
N TYR A 223 11.44 -8.33 8.67
CA TYR A 223 10.73 -8.99 9.76
C TYR A 223 9.90 -10.16 9.20
N GLU A 224 10.06 -11.33 9.83
CA GLU A 224 9.23 -12.52 9.62
C GLU A 224 8.56 -12.88 10.95
N VAL A 225 7.30 -13.31 10.89
CA VAL A 225 6.56 -13.71 12.08
C VAL A 225 7.22 -14.98 12.66
N PRO A 226 7.59 -15.02 13.95
CA PRO A 226 8.19 -16.19 14.57
C PRO A 226 7.14 -17.30 14.75
N VAL A 227 6.93 -18.08 13.70
CA VAL A 227 6.03 -19.25 13.70
C VAL A 227 6.80 -20.47 13.21
N GLU A 228 6.59 -21.60 13.87
CA GLU A 228 7.14 -22.87 13.40
C GLU A 228 6.49 -23.25 12.07
N THR A 229 7.31 -23.36 11.02
CA THR A 229 6.87 -23.82 9.71
C THR A 229 7.32 -25.26 9.47
N PRO A 230 6.52 -26.09 8.78
CA PRO A 230 6.92 -27.45 8.44
C PRO A 230 8.20 -27.46 7.60
N HIS A 231 9.14 -28.35 7.93
CA HIS A 231 10.35 -28.51 7.14
C HIS A 231 10.04 -29.23 5.81
N VAL A 232 10.27 -28.53 4.70
CA VAL A 232 10.07 -29.05 3.34
C VAL A 232 11.42 -29.49 2.80
N LEU A 233 11.56 -30.78 2.49
CA LEU A 233 12.80 -31.34 1.93
C LEU A 233 12.70 -31.60 0.42
N SER A 234 11.48 -31.78 -0.09
CA SER A 234 11.24 -32.04 -1.51
C SER A 234 9.80 -31.68 -1.88
N ARG A 235 9.55 -31.48 -3.17
CA ARG A 235 8.23 -31.26 -3.75
C ARG A 235 7.30 -32.43 -3.44
N ALA A 236 6.06 -32.14 -3.06
CA ALA A 236 5.03 -33.15 -2.88
C ALA A 236 4.79 -33.97 -4.17
N PRO A 237 4.67 -35.31 -4.08
CA PRO A 237 4.64 -36.19 -5.24
C PRO A 237 3.34 -36.07 -6.05
N SER A 238 2.19 -35.90 -5.38
CA SER A 238 0.88 -35.78 -6.01
C SER A 238 0.07 -34.57 -5.49
N PRO A 239 0.48 -33.33 -5.80
CA PRO A 239 -0.25 -32.14 -5.36
C PRO A 239 -1.65 -32.05 -5.98
N LEU A 240 -2.64 -31.70 -5.17
CA LEU A 240 -4.03 -31.42 -5.58
C LEU A 240 -4.16 -30.10 -6.37
N TYR A 241 -3.08 -29.32 -6.42
CA TYR A 241 -2.97 -28.04 -7.08
C TYR A 241 -1.87 -28.04 -8.15
N SER A 242 -2.02 -27.20 -9.16
CA SER A 242 -0.96 -26.76 -10.07
C SER A 242 -0.72 -25.26 -9.90
N VAL A 243 0.48 -24.82 -10.27
CA VAL A 243 0.90 -23.41 -10.20
C VAL A 243 1.39 -22.98 -11.57
N GLU A 244 0.86 -21.87 -12.06
CA GLU A 244 1.25 -21.18 -13.28
C GLU A 244 1.66 -19.74 -12.94
N PHE A 245 2.41 -19.10 -13.83
CA PHE A 245 2.92 -17.75 -13.63
C PHE A 245 2.59 -16.85 -14.82
N SER A 246 2.07 -15.66 -14.53
CA SER A 246 2.05 -14.53 -15.47
C SER A 246 3.38 -13.79 -15.40
N GLY A 247 3.92 -13.41 -16.56
CA GLY A 247 5.23 -12.79 -16.68
C GLY A 247 5.24 -11.29 -16.40
N ASP A 248 4.44 -10.54 -17.15
CA ASP A 248 4.35 -9.08 -17.06
C ASP A 248 2.92 -8.61 -17.42
N PRO A 249 2.12 -8.13 -16.45
CA PRO A 249 2.46 -8.03 -15.03
C PRO A 249 2.60 -9.42 -14.37
N PHE A 250 3.47 -9.51 -13.36
CA PHE A 250 3.65 -10.73 -12.58
C PHE A 250 2.35 -11.14 -11.88
N GLY A 251 2.07 -12.44 -11.90
CA GLY A 251 0.98 -13.05 -11.14
C GLY A 251 1.25 -14.54 -10.89
N VAL A 252 0.74 -15.05 -9.78
CA VAL A 252 0.71 -16.49 -9.49
C VAL A 252 -0.72 -16.98 -9.68
N ILE A 253 -0.88 -18.05 -10.46
CA ILE A 253 -2.17 -18.64 -10.79
C ILE A 253 -2.19 -20.04 -10.19
N VAL A 254 -3.05 -20.26 -9.21
CA VAL A 254 -3.20 -21.57 -8.56
C VAL A 254 -4.48 -22.22 -9.07
N ARG A 255 -4.36 -23.44 -9.58
CA ARG A 255 -5.49 -24.21 -10.11
C ARG A 255 -5.68 -25.49 -9.34
N ARG A 256 -6.92 -25.86 -9.07
CA ARG A 256 -7.26 -27.18 -8.54
C ARG A 256 -7.16 -28.20 -9.68
N LYS A 257 -6.31 -29.21 -9.54
CA LYS A 257 -6.07 -30.21 -10.62
C LYS A 257 -7.30 -31.03 -10.98
N LEU A 258 -8.23 -31.22 -10.03
CA LEU A 258 -9.41 -32.07 -10.25
C LEU A 258 -10.37 -31.51 -11.31
N ASP A 259 -10.57 -30.19 -11.32
CA ASP A 259 -11.59 -29.53 -12.16
C ASP A 259 -11.08 -28.25 -12.85
N ASP A 260 -9.77 -28.00 -12.80
CA ASP A 260 -9.07 -26.85 -13.40
C ASP A 260 -9.54 -25.47 -12.91
N ARG A 261 -10.26 -25.41 -11.79
CA ARG A 261 -10.73 -24.16 -11.21
C ARG A 261 -9.55 -23.31 -10.71
N VAL A 262 -9.50 -22.05 -11.13
CA VAL A 262 -8.63 -21.01 -10.55
C VAL A 262 -9.15 -20.67 -9.15
N LEU A 263 -8.28 -20.76 -8.14
CA LEU A 263 -8.58 -20.55 -6.72
C LEU A 263 -8.28 -19.13 -6.26
#